data_AF-A0A963D117-F1
#
_entry.id   AF-A0A963D117-F1
#
_cell.length_a   1.000
_cell.length_b   1.000
_cell.length_c   1.000
_cell.angle_alpha   90.00
_cell.angle_beta   90.00
_cell.angle_gamma   90.00
#
_symmetry.space_group_name_H-M   'P 1'
#
loop_
_entity.id
_entity.type
_entity.pdbx_description
1 polymer ?
#
loop_
_entity_poly.entity_id
_entity_poly.type
_entity_poly.pdbx_seq_one_letter_code
_entity_poly.pdbx_strand_id
1 'polypeptide(L)'
;MKAPFVIDPNPTVLWPVVVALPQGGSYRKHRFTATFRVLPEAEYAALEAASRNILEAIPAGEKSSADLVEFHAEQLPRLVVAWDGPADAAGAPIPVAALPDLLRGPYGKPLAFGINRAISQIRYGVEADDEEEERPGASEGNSAPSPAAG
;
A
#
# COMPACT_ATOMS: atom_id res chain seq x y z
N MET A 1 27.62 10.83 17.41
CA MET A 1 27.21 9.49 17.91
C MET A 1 26.53 8.76 16.77
N LYS A 2 26.88 7.49 16.49
CA LYS A 2 26.14 6.69 15.51
C LYS A 2 24.83 6.22 16.16
N ALA A 3 23.71 6.40 15.48
CA ALA A 3 22.44 5.80 15.93
C ALA A 3 22.61 4.27 16.00
N PRO A 4 22.08 3.59 17.03
CA PRO A 4 22.12 2.15 17.11
C PRO A 4 21.32 1.54 15.96
N PHE A 5 21.78 0.39 15.45
CA PHE A 5 20.98 -0.41 14.53
C PHE A 5 19.85 -1.08 15.31
N VAL A 6 18.61 -0.69 15.04
CA VAL A 6 17.42 -1.21 15.73
C VAL A 6 16.77 -2.30 14.88
N ILE A 7 16.62 -3.49 15.46
CA ILE A 7 15.84 -4.58 14.89
C ILE A 7 14.43 -4.47 15.49
N ASP A 8 13.51 -3.90 14.72
CA ASP A 8 12.10 -3.84 15.07
C ASP A 8 11.40 -5.16 14.69
N PRO A 9 10.75 -5.88 15.64
CA PRO A 9 9.98 -7.08 15.32
C PRO A 9 8.72 -6.80 14.49
N ASN A 10 8.24 -5.55 14.42
CA ASN A 10 7.09 -5.14 13.62
C ASN A 10 7.40 -3.87 12.82
N PRO A 11 8.38 -3.91 11.90
CA PRO A 11 8.83 -2.71 11.23
C PRO A 11 7.71 -2.11 10.38
N THR A 12 7.66 -0.79 10.36
CA THR A 12 6.86 -0.05 9.38
C THR A 12 7.78 0.72 8.44
N VAL A 13 7.32 0.97 7.22
CA VAL A 13 8.07 1.73 6.22
C VAL A 13 7.16 2.74 5.54
N LEU A 14 7.62 3.98 5.42
CA LEU A 14 6.98 4.99 4.59
C LEU A 14 7.38 4.74 3.14
N TRP A 15 6.41 4.58 2.23
CA TRP A 15 6.67 4.25 0.84
C TRP A 15 5.72 5.00 -0.12
N PRO A 16 6.19 5.42 -1.30
CA PRO A 16 5.32 6.03 -2.29
C PRO A 16 4.35 5.02 -2.91
N VAL A 17 3.09 5.43 -3.08
CA VAL A 17 2.06 4.69 -3.80
C VAL A 17 1.72 5.44 -5.08
N VAL A 18 1.76 4.72 -6.21
CA VAL A 18 1.38 5.26 -7.51
C VAL A 18 0.10 4.59 -7.98
N VAL A 19 -0.94 5.39 -8.23
CA VAL A 19 -2.24 4.95 -8.74
C VAL A 19 -2.46 5.55 -10.12
N ALA A 20 -2.83 4.71 -11.10
CA ALA A 20 -3.18 5.15 -12.44
C ALA A 20 -4.70 5.15 -12.60
N LEU A 21 -5.30 6.34 -12.76
CA LEU A 21 -6.75 6.50 -12.93
C LEU A 21 -7.09 6.80 -14.40
N PRO A 22 -8.17 6.24 -14.95
CA PRO A 22 -8.60 6.56 -16.30
C PRO A 22 -9.08 8.02 -16.38
N GLN A 23 -8.57 8.77 -17.36
CA GLN A 23 -8.97 10.15 -17.62
C GLN A 23 -8.90 10.46 -19.13
N GLY A 24 -10.02 10.87 -19.73
CA GLY A 24 -10.05 11.40 -21.10
C GLY A 24 -9.52 10.46 -22.19
N GLY A 25 -9.66 9.15 -22.03
CA GLY A 25 -9.15 8.14 -22.97
C GLY A 25 -7.69 7.71 -22.73
N SER A 26 -7.05 8.21 -21.68
CA SER A 26 -5.72 7.78 -21.21
C SER A 26 -5.76 7.46 -19.69
N TYR A 27 -4.59 7.29 -19.09
CA TYR A 27 -4.41 7.18 -17.64
C TYR A 27 -3.64 8.39 -17.11
N ARG A 28 -4.07 8.90 -15.96
CA ARG A 28 -3.32 9.87 -15.16
C ARG A 28 -2.75 9.17 -13.94
N LYS A 29 -1.43 9.31 -13.73
CA LYS A 29 -0.76 8.85 -12.52
C LYS A 29 -0.99 9.86 -11.39
N HIS A 30 -1.32 9.33 -10.23
CA HIS A 30 -1.42 10.05 -8.96
C HIS A 30 -0.46 9.39 -7.98
N ARG A 31 0.26 10.20 -7.21
CA ARG A 31 1.22 9.74 -6.22
C ARG A 31 0.80 10.24 -4.84
N PHE A 32 0.91 9.36 -3.85
CA PHE A 32 0.75 9.70 -2.44
C PHE A 32 1.73 8.85 -1.62
N THR A 33 1.85 9.10 -0.32
CA THR A 33 2.71 8.29 0.55
C THR A 33 1.88 7.49 1.53
N ALA A 34 2.34 6.29 1.86
CA ALA A 34 1.70 5.46 2.86
C ALA A 34 2.71 4.75 3.74
N THR A 35 2.36 4.61 5.02
CA THR A 35 3.12 3.82 5.99
C THR A 35 2.59 2.40 5.97
N PHE A 36 3.46 1.47 5.63
CA PHE A 36 3.15 0.05 5.52
C PHE A 36 3.74 -0.72 6.69
N ARG A 37 2.96 -1.66 7.25
CA ARG A 37 3.53 -2.75 8.05
C ARG A 37 4.31 -3.69 7.14
N VAL A 38 5.56 -3.96 7.49
CA VAL A 38 6.37 -4.97 6.83
C VAL A 38 6.00 -6.34 7.38
N LEU A 39 5.51 -7.21 6.51
CA LEU A 39 5.11 -8.56 6.89
C LEU A 39 6.32 -9.49 7.06
N PRO A 40 6.33 -10.35 8.08
CA PRO A 40 7.22 -11.51 8.11
C PRO A 40 7.00 -12.42 6.90
N GLU A 41 8.04 -13.19 6.55
CA GLU A 41 8.05 -14.12 5.41
C GLU A 41 6.78 -14.99 5.33
N ALA A 42 6.44 -15.64 6.43
CA ALA A 42 5.32 -16.57 6.49
C ALA A 42 3.96 -15.87 6.31
N GLU A 43 3.79 -14.66 6.86
CA GLU A 43 2.56 -13.87 6.71
C GLU A 43 2.40 -13.39 5.26
N TYR A 44 3.49 -12.91 4.65
CA TYR A 44 3.47 -12.49 3.24
C TYR A 44 3.14 -13.66 2.31
N ALA A 45 3.81 -14.81 2.49
CA ALA A 45 3.57 -16.00 1.68
C ALA A 45 2.11 -16.50 1.80
N ALA A 46 1.53 -16.45 3.00
CA ALA A 46 0.13 -16.81 3.21
C ALA A 46 -0.83 -15.84 2.50
N LEU A 47 -0.55 -14.54 2.57
CA LEU A 47 -1.34 -13.51 1.88
C LEU A 47 -1.28 -13.70 0.36
N GLU A 48 -0.09 -13.91 -0.20
CA GLU A 48 0.11 -14.12 -1.64
C GLU A 48 -0.60 -15.40 -2.11
N ALA A 49 -0.48 -16.50 -1.37
CA ALA A 49 -1.16 -17.74 -1.68
C ALA A 49 -2.69 -17.57 -1.66
N ALA A 50 -3.25 -16.88 -0.67
CA ALA A 50 -4.68 -16.61 -0.59
C ALA A 50 -5.17 -15.77 -1.78
N SER A 51 -4.43 -14.71 -2.15
CA SER A 51 -4.76 -13.87 -3.31
C SER A 51 -4.71 -14.67 -4.62
N ARG A 52 -3.66 -15.49 -4.80
CA ARG A 52 -3.47 -16.35 -5.97
C ARG A 52 -4.61 -17.37 -6.12
N ASN A 53 -4.99 -18.03 -5.04
CA ASN A 53 -6.09 -19.00 -5.04
C ASN A 53 -7.41 -18.36 -5.50
N ILE A 54 -7.69 -17.11 -5.09
CA ILE A 54 -8.87 -16.39 -5.57
C ILE A 54 -8.75 -16.11 -7.07
N LEU A 55 -7.60 -15.59 -7.51
CA LEU A 55 -7.36 -15.25 -8.93
C LEU A 55 -7.46 -16.47 -9.86
N GLU A 56 -6.91 -17.61 -9.48
CA GLU A 56 -6.93 -18.84 -10.27
C GLU A 56 -8.33 -19.47 -10.34
N ALA A 57 -9.17 -19.23 -9.34
CA ALA A 57 -10.55 -19.71 -9.28
C ALA A 57 -11.54 -18.83 -10.08
N ILE A 58 -11.15 -17.62 -10.49
CA ILE A 58 -12.02 -16.71 -11.27
C ILE A 58 -12.32 -17.26 -12.68
N PRO A 59 -11.33 -17.69 -13.49
CA PRO A 59 -11.58 -18.25 -14.82
C PRO A 59 -12.46 -19.52 -14.80
N ALA A 60 -12.39 -20.30 -13.72
CA ALA A 60 -13.21 -21.50 -13.52
C ALA A 60 -14.65 -21.18 -13.09
N GLY A 61 -14.95 -19.93 -12.73
CA GLY A 61 -16.25 -19.51 -12.21
C GLY A 61 -16.52 -19.88 -10.75
N GLU A 62 -15.51 -20.39 -10.03
CA GLU A 62 -15.60 -20.73 -8.61
C GLU A 62 -15.49 -19.50 -7.70
N LYS A 63 -14.82 -18.46 -8.18
CA LYS A 63 -14.69 -17.14 -7.56
C LYS A 63 -15.03 -16.05 -8.55
N SER A 64 -15.24 -14.85 -8.02
CA SER A 64 -15.56 -13.66 -8.79
C SER A 64 -14.55 -12.55 -8.52
N SER A 65 -14.56 -11.53 -9.38
CA SER A 65 -13.82 -10.29 -9.11
C SER A 65 -14.25 -9.62 -7.80
N ALA A 66 -15.50 -9.83 -7.35
CA ALA A 66 -15.98 -9.30 -6.09
C ALA A 66 -15.30 -9.99 -4.89
N ASP A 67 -15.03 -11.29 -4.97
CA ASP A 67 -14.25 -12.00 -3.93
C ASP A 67 -12.85 -11.41 -3.76
N LEU A 68 -12.20 -11.05 -4.87
CA LEU A 68 -10.89 -10.41 -4.84
C LEU A 68 -10.94 -8.99 -4.24
N VAL A 69 -12.01 -8.25 -4.54
CA VAL A 69 -12.25 -6.92 -3.93
C VAL A 69 -12.44 -7.04 -2.43
N GLU A 70 -13.28 -7.98 -1.97
CA GLU A 70 -13.51 -8.20 -0.54
C GLU A 70 -12.25 -8.67 0.18
N PHE A 71 -11.47 -9.56 -0.45
CA PHE A 71 -10.16 -9.95 0.07
C PHE A 71 -9.24 -8.73 0.27
N HIS A 72 -9.12 -7.86 -0.73
CA HIS A 72 -8.30 -6.66 -0.58
C HIS A 72 -8.87 -5.69 0.47
N ALA A 73 -10.19 -5.51 0.51
CA ALA A 73 -10.86 -4.65 1.48
C ALA A 73 -10.70 -5.15 2.93
N GLU A 74 -10.46 -6.45 3.13
CA GLU A 74 -10.12 -7.01 4.44
C GLU A 74 -8.62 -6.91 4.76
N GLN A 75 -7.75 -7.26 3.79
CA GLN A 75 -6.33 -7.42 4.06
C GLN A 75 -5.54 -6.11 3.99
N LEU A 76 -5.77 -5.26 2.99
CA LEU A 76 -4.97 -4.05 2.79
C LEU A 76 -5.05 -3.05 3.96
N PRO A 77 -6.20 -2.83 4.63
CA PRO A 77 -6.26 -1.98 5.83
C PRO A 77 -5.43 -2.48 7.01
N ARG A 78 -5.04 -3.77 7.03
CA ARG A 78 -4.13 -4.31 8.06
C ARG A 78 -2.66 -4.01 7.75
N LEU A 79 -2.37 -3.66 6.50
CA LEU A 79 -1.02 -3.40 6.01
C LEU A 79 -0.74 -1.91 5.90
N VAL A 80 -1.74 -1.11 5.54
CA VAL A 80 -1.62 0.36 5.45
C VAL A 80 -1.99 0.98 6.79
N VAL A 81 -0.98 1.43 7.53
CA VAL A 81 -1.13 1.97 8.90
C VAL A 81 -1.52 3.44 8.86
N ALA A 82 -0.97 4.19 7.92
CA ALA A 82 -1.25 5.60 7.70
C ALA A 82 -1.00 5.95 6.24
N TRP A 83 -1.52 7.09 5.79
CA TRP A 83 -1.18 7.65 4.49
C TRP A 83 -1.27 9.18 4.53
N ASP A 84 -0.66 9.80 3.54
CA ASP A 84 -0.76 11.23 3.27
C ASP A 84 -0.89 11.48 1.77
N GLY A 85 -1.82 12.35 1.39
CA GLY A 85 -2.13 12.70 0.00
C GLY A 85 -3.56 12.41 -0.47
N PRO A 86 -4.22 11.29 -0.12
CA PRO A 86 -5.61 11.06 -0.54
C PRO A 86 -6.56 12.11 0.04
N ALA A 87 -7.34 12.77 -0.83
CA ALA A 87 -8.29 13.80 -0.47
C ALA A 87 -9.59 13.66 -1.28
N ASP A 88 -10.70 14.15 -0.74
CA ASP A 88 -11.99 14.18 -1.42
C ASP A 88 -12.09 15.34 -2.43
N ALA A 89 -13.25 15.47 -3.08
CA ALA A 89 -13.47 16.52 -4.08
C ALA A 89 -13.43 17.95 -3.51
N ALA A 90 -13.60 18.12 -2.20
CA ALA A 90 -13.46 19.41 -1.51
C ALA A 90 -12.03 19.65 -1.03
N GLY A 91 -11.10 18.71 -1.25
CA GLY A 91 -9.73 18.76 -0.78
C GLY A 91 -9.58 18.35 0.69
N ALA A 92 -10.61 17.79 1.32
CA ALA A 92 -10.49 17.31 2.68
C ALA A 92 -9.72 15.97 2.70
N PRO A 93 -8.72 15.79 3.60
CA PRO A 93 -7.97 14.55 3.70
C PRO A 93 -8.89 13.36 3.98
N ILE A 94 -8.71 12.27 3.25
CA ILE A 94 -9.45 11.03 3.48
C ILE A 94 -8.66 10.18 4.48
N PRO A 95 -9.25 9.74 5.61
CA PRO A 95 -8.54 8.91 6.57
C PRO A 95 -8.31 7.48 6.04
N VAL A 96 -7.22 6.85 6.46
CA VAL A 96 -6.90 5.45 6.10
C VAL A 96 -7.99 4.46 6.53
N ALA A 97 -8.76 4.79 7.57
CA ALA A 97 -9.91 4.01 8.02
C ALA A 97 -11.01 3.87 6.95
N ALA A 98 -11.06 4.77 5.95
CA ALA A 98 -11.98 4.69 4.82
C ALA A 98 -11.51 3.72 3.72
N LEU A 99 -10.30 3.17 3.81
CA LEU A 99 -9.72 2.29 2.80
C LEU A 99 -10.62 1.09 2.41
N PRO A 100 -11.29 0.36 3.34
CA PRO A 100 -12.19 -0.72 2.95
C PRO A 100 -13.28 -0.25 1.97
N ASP A 101 -13.90 0.90 2.23
CA ASP A 101 -14.98 1.43 1.40
C ASP A 101 -14.46 1.97 0.08
N LEU A 102 -13.29 2.59 0.08
CA LEU A 102 -12.62 3.05 -1.14
C LEU A 102 -12.26 1.88 -2.08
N LEU A 103 -11.85 0.73 -1.51
CA LEU A 103 -11.52 -0.48 -2.27
C LEU A 103 -12.75 -1.13 -2.92
N ARG A 104 -13.93 -0.96 -2.33
CA ARG A 104 -15.22 -1.36 -2.92
C ARG A 104 -15.77 -0.34 -3.91
N GLY A 105 -15.23 0.88 -3.89
CA GLY A 105 -15.67 1.99 -4.72
C GLY A 105 -15.19 1.93 -6.18
N PRO A 106 -15.57 2.93 -6.99
CA PRO A 106 -15.28 2.98 -8.43
C PRO A 106 -13.78 3.04 -8.75
N TYR A 107 -12.96 3.56 -7.83
CA TYR A 107 -11.50 3.63 -7.95
C TYR A 107 -10.78 2.52 -7.18
N GLY A 108 -11.52 1.55 -6.64
CA GLY A 108 -10.99 0.53 -5.76
C GLY A 108 -9.96 -0.38 -6.42
N LYS A 109 -10.19 -0.80 -7.67
CA LYS A 109 -9.24 -1.64 -8.42
C LYS A 109 -7.90 -0.92 -8.71
N PRO A 110 -7.87 0.31 -9.27
CA PRO A 110 -6.64 1.08 -9.39
C PRO A 110 -5.92 1.29 -8.05
N LEU A 111 -6.66 1.60 -6.98
CA LEU A 111 -6.09 1.82 -5.66
C LEU A 111 -5.46 0.54 -5.10
N ALA A 112 -6.18 -0.59 -5.15
CA ALA A 112 -5.67 -1.89 -4.74
C ALA A 112 -4.40 -2.28 -5.52
N PHE A 113 -4.36 -1.99 -6.82
CA PHE A 113 -3.18 -2.26 -7.64
C PHE A 113 -1.97 -1.42 -7.21
N GLY A 114 -2.15 -0.12 -6.99
CA GLY A 114 -1.09 0.77 -6.51
C GLY A 114 -0.54 0.33 -5.15
N ILE A 115 -1.42 -0.02 -4.22
CA ILE A 115 -1.04 -0.48 -2.87
C ILE A 115 -0.32 -1.83 -2.93
N ASN A 116 -0.84 -2.83 -3.66
CA ASN A 116 -0.17 -4.13 -3.80
C ASN A 116 1.18 -4.02 -4.52
N ARG A 117 1.31 -3.09 -5.47
CA ARG A 117 2.59 -2.77 -6.11
C ARG A 117 3.59 -2.22 -5.09
N ALA A 118 3.18 -1.26 -4.26
CA ALA A 118 4.02 -0.72 -3.19
C ALA A 118 4.46 -1.80 -2.20
N ILE A 119 3.55 -2.69 -1.78
CA ILE A 119 3.88 -3.84 -0.92
C ILE A 119 4.94 -4.73 -1.57
N SER A 120 4.79 -5.02 -2.87
CA SER A 120 5.76 -5.85 -3.61
C SER A 120 7.12 -5.15 -3.73
N GLN A 121 7.15 -3.83 -3.94
CA GLN A 121 8.37 -3.04 -4.00
C GLN A 121 9.13 -3.06 -2.67
N ILE A 122 8.42 -2.83 -1.56
CA ILE A 122 8.98 -2.94 -0.20
C ILE A 122 9.57 -4.33 0.03
N ARG A 123 8.83 -5.38 -0.38
CA ARG A 123 9.21 -6.77 -0.18
C ARG A 123 10.46 -7.18 -0.95
N TYR A 124 10.55 -6.80 -2.23
CA TYR A 124 11.62 -7.24 -3.12
C TYR A 124 12.74 -6.21 -3.29
N GLY A 125 12.64 -5.05 -2.62
CA GLY A 125 13.63 -3.97 -2.71
C GLY A 125 13.70 -3.33 -4.10
N VAL A 126 12.61 -3.38 -4.87
CA VAL A 126 12.53 -2.78 -6.21
C VAL A 126 12.00 -1.35 -6.04
N GLU A 127 12.77 -0.36 -6.47
CA GLU A 127 12.40 1.05 -6.36
C GLU A 127 11.09 1.34 -7.11
N ALA A 128 10.36 2.39 -6.69
CA ALA A 128 9.32 2.94 -7.55
C ALA A 128 9.99 3.43 -8.84
N ASP A 129 9.40 3.14 -10.00
CA ASP A 129 9.92 3.65 -11.29
C ASP A 129 9.87 5.19 -11.24
N ASP A 130 10.99 5.79 -10.85
CA ASP A 130 11.21 7.23 -10.72
C ASP A 130 11.63 7.78 -12.08
N GLU A 131 10.67 8.13 -12.93
CA GLU A 131 10.90 9.13 -13.97
C GLU A 131 10.46 10.49 -13.40
N GLU A 132 11.48 11.23 -12.94
CA GLU A 132 11.53 12.67 -12.62
C GLU A 132 11.13 13.15 -11.19
N GLU A 133 12.07 13.95 -10.65
CA GLU A 133 12.08 14.84 -9.48
C GLU A 133 12.45 14.30 -8.07
N GLU A 134 13.26 15.14 -7.40
CA GLU A 134 14.21 14.85 -6.34
C GLU A 134 13.64 14.29 -5.03
N ARG A 135 14.46 13.43 -4.39
CA ARG A 135 14.15 12.57 -3.25
C ARG A 135 14.14 13.34 -1.92
N PRO A 136 13.17 13.02 -1.03
CA PRO A 136 13.54 12.49 0.29
C PRO A 136 12.62 11.31 0.66
N GLY A 137 12.83 10.15 0.04
CA GLY A 137 11.92 8.98 0.21
C GLY A 137 12.41 7.89 1.16
N ALA A 138 13.70 7.87 1.50
CA ALA A 138 14.32 6.85 2.34
C ALA A 138 14.98 7.45 3.60
N SER A 139 14.45 8.57 4.12
CA SER A 139 15.05 9.28 5.26
C SER A 139 14.77 8.62 6.62
N GLU A 140 13.83 7.68 6.72
CA GLU A 140 13.49 7.02 7.99
C GLU A 140 13.28 5.51 7.83
N GLY A 141 14.33 4.79 7.39
CA GLY A 141 14.38 3.35 7.62
C GLY A 141 14.41 3.07 9.13
N ASN A 142 13.55 2.16 9.62
CA ASN A 142 13.49 1.66 11.00
C ASN A 142 13.70 2.73 12.09
N SER A 143 13.03 3.88 11.99
CA SER A 143 13.13 4.91 13.02
C SER A 143 12.05 4.70 14.09
N ALA A 144 12.48 4.26 15.27
CA ALA A 144 11.63 4.27 16.46
C ALA A 144 11.17 5.72 16.75
N PRO A 145 9.97 5.93 17.33
CA PRO A 145 9.55 7.26 17.76
C PRO A 145 10.60 7.85 18.72
N SER A 146 11.00 9.10 18.49
CA SER A 146 11.96 9.80 19.35
C SER A 146 11.47 9.76 20.81
N PRO A 147 12.36 9.50 21.80
CA PRO A 147 11.97 9.63 23.19
C PRO A 147 11.54 11.06 23.45
N ALA A 148 10.34 11.24 24.00
CA ALA A 148 9.84 12.54 24.42
C ALA A 148 10.87 13.18 25.36
N ALA A 149 11.37 14.36 24.99
CA ALA A 149 12.27 15.14 25.83
C ALA A 149 11.55 15.48 27.14
N GLY A 150 12.10 14.99 28.25
CA GLY A 150 11.78 15.44 29.61
C GLY A 150 12.56 16.70 29.98
#